data_AF-A0A517WPZ5-F1
#
_entry.id   AF-A0A517WPZ5-F1
#
_cell.length_a   1.000
_cell.length_b   1.000
_cell.length_c   1.000
_cell.angle_alpha   90.00
_cell.angle_beta   90.00
_cell.angle_gamma   90.00
#
_symmetry.space_group_name_H-M   'P 1'
#
loop_
_entity.id
_entity.type
_entity.pdbx_description
1 polymer ?
#
loop_
_entity_poly.entity_id
_entity_poly.type
_entity_poly.pdbx_seq_one_letter_code
_entity_poly.pdbx_strand_id
1 'polypeptide(L)'
;MTEETVLHDWDPSPETLQRWAYDENLHLDEQDEDLALGRRDFLPILIPIADDTRCPKADYILSSLDFYLMFLTLRGNDSELSALDDAIAIARDQKRPEIVDWSALLQRRLKYRIGVGPVDRTLALKMGNDLLNGICRQSKIAITNETDVEFEVQLSVPPFHRHKEWLTINRQTGTFSFRR
;
A
#
# COMPACT_ATOMS: atom_id res chain seq x y z
N MET A 1 13.32 23.73 -22.47
CA MET A 1 13.73 22.36 -22.10
C MET A 1 14.43 22.50 -20.77
N THR A 2 13.75 22.20 -19.67
CA THR A 2 14.40 22.06 -18.38
C THR A 2 15.22 20.77 -18.41
N GLU A 3 16.42 20.80 -17.86
CA GLU A 3 17.35 19.66 -17.86
C GLU A 3 16.94 18.71 -16.73
N GLU A 4 16.62 17.46 -17.06
CA GLU A 4 16.31 16.42 -16.07
C GLU A 4 17.58 16.04 -15.31
N THR A 5 17.48 15.94 -13.99
CA THR A 5 18.60 15.55 -13.12
C THR A 5 18.25 14.26 -12.38
N VAL A 6 19.09 13.22 -12.54
CA VAL A 6 18.94 11.94 -11.83
C VAL A 6 19.90 11.87 -10.65
N LEU A 7 19.37 11.50 -9.49
CA LEU A 7 20.11 11.25 -8.27
C LEU A 7 20.37 9.75 -8.12
N HIS A 8 21.64 9.36 -8.07
CA HIS A 8 22.07 7.99 -7.79
C HIS A 8 22.38 7.82 -6.31
N ASP A 9 21.34 7.89 -5.48
CA ASP A 9 21.43 7.83 -4.02
C ASP A 9 20.38 6.88 -3.46
N TRP A 10 20.81 5.66 -3.12
CA TRP A 10 19.98 4.60 -2.56
C TRP A 10 19.65 4.82 -1.07
N ASP A 11 20.38 5.70 -0.38
CA ASP A 11 20.15 6.09 1.01
C ASP A 11 20.04 7.62 1.12
N PRO A 12 19.05 8.22 0.43
CA PRO A 12 18.95 9.66 0.33
C PRO A 12 18.71 10.27 1.71
N SER A 13 19.41 11.37 1.98
CA SER A 13 19.15 12.13 3.20
C SER A 13 17.71 12.68 3.20
N PRO A 14 17.14 13.01 4.37
CA PRO A 14 15.83 13.65 4.47
C PRO A 14 15.72 14.92 3.60
N GLU A 15 16.79 15.72 3.52
CA GLU A 15 16.86 16.91 2.68
C GLU A 15 16.84 16.57 1.19
N THR A 16 17.50 15.48 0.79
CA THR A 16 17.48 14.98 -0.59
C THR A 16 16.06 14.54 -0.97
N LEU A 17 15.38 13.76 -0.12
CA LEU A 17 13.98 13.36 -0.34
C LEU A 17 13.04 14.56 -0.42
N GLN A 18 13.23 15.55 0.46
CA GLN A 18 12.44 16.79 0.42
C GLN A 18 12.66 17.55 -0.90
N ARG A 19 13.90 17.66 -1.39
CA ARG A 19 14.19 18.33 -2.67
C ARG A 19 13.57 17.57 -3.84
N TRP A 20 13.77 16.25 -3.87
CA TRP A 20 13.18 15.39 -4.89
C TRP A 20 11.67 15.50 -4.95
N ALA A 21 10.99 15.54 -3.79
CA ALA A 21 9.54 15.62 -3.76
C ALA A 21 8.97 16.90 -4.41
N TYR A 22 9.69 18.03 -4.31
CA TYR A 22 9.20 19.33 -4.77
C TYR A 22 9.78 19.82 -6.10
N ASP A 23 10.87 19.23 -6.59
CA ASP A 23 11.44 19.54 -7.89
C ASP A 23 11.01 18.50 -8.93
N GLU A 24 10.10 18.89 -9.83
CA GLU A 24 9.59 18.01 -10.89
C GLU A 24 10.66 17.48 -11.86
N ASN A 25 11.81 18.17 -11.98
CA ASN A 25 12.90 17.75 -12.86
C ASN A 25 13.95 16.89 -12.14
N LEU A 26 13.78 16.67 -10.82
CA LEU A 26 14.65 15.83 -10.02
C LEU A 26 14.03 14.43 -9.89
N HIS A 27 14.80 13.43 -10.28
CA HIS A 27 14.42 12.03 -10.23
C HIS A 27 15.41 11.26 -9.35
N LEU A 28 14.91 10.26 -8.61
CA LEU A 28 15.78 9.22 -8.08
C LEU A 28 15.99 8.19 -9.20
N ASP A 29 17.09 7.46 -9.18
CA ASP A 29 17.23 6.28 -10.03
C ASP A 29 16.08 5.30 -9.75
N GLU A 30 15.47 4.70 -10.78
CA GLU A 30 14.27 3.87 -10.61
C GLU A 30 14.46 2.72 -9.59
N GLN A 31 15.67 2.15 -9.52
CA GLN A 31 15.97 1.07 -8.57
C GLN A 31 16.13 1.60 -7.14
N ASP A 32 16.73 2.78 -7.00
CA ASP A 32 16.95 3.45 -5.72
C ASP A 32 15.64 4.03 -5.16
N GLU A 33 14.72 4.43 -6.04
CA GLU A 33 13.43 5.02 -5.68
C GLU A 33 12.52 4.01 -4.97
N ASP A 34 12.33 2.81 -5.54
CA ASP A 34 11.55 1.75 -4.90
C ASP A 34 12.15 1.35 -3.54
N LEU A 35 13.48 1.31 -3.45
CA LEU A 35 14.19 1.00 -2.21
C LEU A 35 14.01 2.10 -1.17
N ALA A 36 14.14 3.37 -1.55
CA ALA A 36 13.96 4.50 -0.64
C ALA A 36 12.50 4.58 -0.16
N LEU A 37 11.54 4.58 -1.07
CA LEU A 37 10.11 4.73 -0.75
C LEU A 37 9.53 3.52 -0.01
N GLY A 38 10.20 2.36 -0.08
CA GLY A 38 9.88 1.13 0.62
C GLY A 38 10.52 0.99 2.01
N ARG A 39 11.04 2.06 2.61
CA ARG A 39 11.68 1.98 3.94
C ARG A 39 10.86 2.60 5.06
N ARG A 40 10.82 1.88 6.18
CA ARG A 40 10.12 2.29 7.40
C ARG A 40 10.67 3.60 7.99
N ASP A 41 11.98 3.82 7.95
CA ASP A 41 12.62 5.01 8.53
C ASP A 41 12.31 6.30 7.76
N PHE A 42 11.84 6.21 6.52
CA PHE A 42 11.40 7.36 5.73
C PHE A 42 9.91 7.68 5.86
N LEU A 43 9.10 6.83 6.50
CA LEU A 43 7.68 7.11 6.75
C LEU A 43 7.43 8.48 7.42
N PRO A 44 8.20 8.89 8.46
CA PRO A 44 8.02 10.20 9.11
C PRO A 44 8.28 11.40 8.20
N ILE A 45 8.96 11.19 7.07
CA ILE A 45 9.28 12.25 6.09
C ILE A 45 8.28 12.21 4.94
N LEU A 46 8.04 11.03 4.37
CA LEU A 46 7.23 10.86 3.18
C LEU A 46 5.74 11.10 3.43
N ILE A 47 5.20 10.71 4.60
CA ILE A 47 3.77 10.91 4.90
C ILE A 47 3.42 12.41 5.00
N PRO A 48 4.16 13.26 5.75
CA PRO A 48 3.91 14.70 5.73
C PRO A 48 4.07 15.34 4.35
N ILE A 49 5.02 14.87 3.54
CA ILE A 49 5.19 15.36 2.16
C ILE A 49 3.97 15.01 1.30
N ALA A 50 3.40 13.81 1.46
CA ALA A 50 2.19 13.39 0.76
C ALA A 50 0.93 14.19 1.20
N ASP A 51 0.94 14.76 2.41
CA ASP A 51 -0.15 15.62 2.92
C ASP A 51 -0.08 17.04 2.35
N ASP A 52 1.10 17.50 1.95
CA ASP A 52 1.27 18.84 1.41
C ASP A 52 0.73 18.93 -0.02
N THR A 53 -0.44 19.58 -0.16
CA THR A 53 -1.09 19.86 -1.44
C THR A 53 -0.25 20.67 -2.44
N ARG A 54 0.87 21.27 -2.01
CA ARG A 54 1.81 21.99 -2.89
C ARG A 54 2.91 21.08 -3.44
N CYS A 55 3.05 19.87 -2.91
CA CYS A 55 4.01 18.89 -3.39
C CYS A 55 3.52 18.29 -4.71
N PRO A 56 4.24 18.47 -5.83
CA PRO A 56 3.83 17.93 -7.13
C PRO A 56 3.85 16.40 -7.15
N LYS A 57 4.66 15.76 -6.30
CA LYS A 57 4.77 14.30 -6.19
C LYS A 57 3.90 13.71 -5.06
N ALA A 58 3.00 14.46 -4.44
CA ALA A 58 2.23 13.99 -3.27
C ALA A 58 1.47 12.68 -3.52
N ASP A 59 0.71 12.61 -4.63
CA ASP A 59 -0.07 11.42 -5.00
C ASP A 59 0.81 10.23 -5.36
N TYR A 60 1.93 10.50 -6.02
CA TYR A 60 2.92 9.50 -6.36
C TYR A 60 3.51 8.87 -5.09
N ILE A 61 3.97 9.72 -4.15
CA ILE A 61 4.52 9.27 -2.86
C ILE A 61 3.49 8.44 -2.10
N LEU A 62 2.24 8.91 -2.01
CA LEU A 62 1.17 8.17 -1.33
C LEU A 62 0.91 6.81 -1.98
N SER A 63 0.97 6.73 -3.31
CA SER A 63 0.83 5.47 -4.07
C SER A 63 1.94 4.48 -3.75
N SER A 64 3.20 4.94 -3.72
CA SER A 64 4.35 4.11 -3.42
C SER A 64 4.33 3.62 -1.97
N LEU A 65 3.97 4.49 -1.02
CA LEU A 65 3.77 4.12 0.38
C LEU A 65 2.66 3.07 0.55
N ASP A 66 1.53 3.24 -0.14
CA ASP A 66 0.43 2.27 -0.09
C ASP A 66 0.85 0.92 -0.64
N PHE A 67 1.55 0.90 -1.78
CA PHE A 67 2.03 -0.33 -2.40
C PHE A 67 2.98 -1.08 -1.46
N TYR A 68 3.95 -0.38 -0.86
CA TYR A 68 4.86 -0.94 0.13
C TYR A 68 4.13 -1.57 1.32
N LEU A 69 3.26 -0.81 2.00
CA LEU A 69 2.56 -1.27 3.19
C LEU A 69 1.50 -2.35 2.88
N MET A 70 0.91 -2.33 1.69
CA MET A 70 0.02 -3.40 1.20
C MET A 70 0.80 -4.72 1.12
N PHE A 71 2.00 -4.73 0.53
CA PHE A 71 2.80 -5.96 0.46
C PHE A 71 3.30 -6.44 1.82
N LEU A 72 3.64 -5.52 2.73
CA LEU A 72 3.92 -5.89 4.12
C LEU A 72 2.70 -6.53 4.79
N THR A 73 1.48 -6.05 4.53
CA THR A 73 0.26 -6.72 5.02
C THR A 73 0.14 -8.13 4.44
N LEU A 74 0.33 -8.28 3.13
CA LEU A 74 0.09 -9.55 2.46
C LEU A 74 1.14 -10.62 2.80
N ARG A 75 2.40 -10.22 2.97
CA ARG A 75 3.55 -11.15 3.03
C ARG A 75 4.47 -10.94 4.22
N GLY A 76 4.38 -9.80 4.89
CA GLY A 76 5.27 -9.45 5.99
C GLY A 76 5.06 -10.34 7.20
N ASN A 77 6.14 -10.46 7.97
CA ASN A 77 6.14 -11.06 9.29
C ASN A 77 5.73 -10.04 10.37
N ASP A 78 5.48 -10.50 11.59
CA ASP A 78 4.95 -9.64 12.67
C ASP A 78 5.87 -8.47 13.04
N SER A 79 7.19 -8.61 12.88
CA SER A 79 8.13 -7.50 13.13
C SER A 79 8.00 -6.39 12.08
N GLU A 80 7.73 -6.75 10.83
CA GLU A 80 7.58 -5.80 9.71
C GLU A 80 6.24 -5.05 9.79
N LEU A 81 5.20 -5.69 10.35
CA LEU A 81 3.87 -5.07 10.48
C LEU A 81 3.87 -3.80 11.34
N SER A 82 4.86 -3.62 12.21
CA SER A 82 5.01 -2.39 12.99
C SER A 82 5.21 -1.13 12.13
N ALA A 83 5.63 -1.27 10.86
CA ALA A 83 5.65 -0.15 9.92
C ALA A 83 4.24 0.40 9.61
N LEU A 84 3.20 -0.45 9.64
CA LEU A 84 1.82 0.01 9.46
C LEU A 84 1.33 0.81 10.67
N ASP A 85 1.66 0.36 11.88
CA ASP A 85 1.31 1.09 13.10
C ASP A 85 1.95 2.48 13.13
N ASP A 86 3.23 2.57 12.75
CA ASP A 86 3.94 3.85 12.61
C ASP A 86 3.27 4.75 11.56
N ALA A 87 2.97 4.21 10.37
CA ALA A 87 2.30 4.97 9.32
C ALA A 87 0.93 5.50 9.78
N ILE A 88 0.13 4.67 10.46
CA ILE A 88 -1.17 5.06 11.01
C ILE A 88 -1.01 6.15 12.08
N ALA A 89 0.01 6.05 12.92
CA ALA A 89 0.30 7.05 13.94
C ALA A 89 0.67 8.41 13.32
N ILE A 90 1.56 8.42 12.32
CA ILE A 90 1.98 9.64 11.62
C ILE A 90 0.82 10.26 10.83
N ALA A 91 0.00 9.42 10.19
CA ALA A 91 -1.14 9.85 9.39
C ALA A 91 -2.26 10.51 10.21
N ARG A 92 -2.29 10.32 11.54
CA ARG A 92 -3.35 10.85 12.43
C ARG A 92 -3.41 12.37 12.45
N ASP A 93 -2.25 13.03 12.33
CA ASP A 93 -2.14 14.49 12.43
C ASP A 93 -2.26 15.17 11.05
N GLN A 94 -2.42 14.39 9.99
CA GLN A 94 -2.51 14.85 8.60
C GLN A 94 -3.93 15.31 8.27
N LYS A 95 -4.06 16.21 7.31
CA LYS A 95 -5.33 16.92 7.04
C LYS A 95 -5.96 16.57 5.72
N ARG A 96 -5.17 16.05 4.78
CA ARG A 96 -5.64 15.66 3.46
C ARG A 96 -6.59 14.47 3.56
N PRO A 97 -7.83 14.56 3.04
CA PRO A 97 -8.81 13.48 3.13
C PRO A 97 -8.29 12.13 2.64
N GLU A 98 -7.49 12.12 1.57
CA GLU A 98 -6.90 10.92 1.00
C GLU A 98 -5.97 10.19 1.99
N ILE A 99 -5.23 10.93 2.83
CA ILE A 99 -4.38 10.33 3.86
C ILE A 99 -5.20 9.79 5.02
N VAL A 100 -6.29 10.47 5.38
CA VAL A 100 -7.22 9.99 6.41
C VAL A 100 -7.88 8.67 5.97
N ASP A 101 -8.36 8.60 4.73
CA ASP A 101 -8.96 7.42 4.14
C ASP A 101 -7.94 6.28 4.00
N TRP A 102 -6.71 6.61 3.58
CA TRP A 102 -5.60 5.67 3.51
C TRP A 102 -5.23 5.11 4.88
N SER A 103 -5.13 5.94 5.92
CA SER A 103 -4.88 5.50 7.29
C SER A 103 -5.98 4.55 7.79
N ALA A 104 -7.25 4.87 7.50
CA ALA A 104 -8.37 3.98 7.82
C ALA A 104 -8.29 2.65 7.05
N LEU A 105 -7.78 2.64 5.81
CA LEU A 105 -7.52 1.43 5.04
C LEU A 105 -6.41 0.59 5.69
N LEU A 106 -5.29 1.18 6.10
CA LEU A 106 -4.21 0.50 6.80
C LEU A 106 -4.69 -0.16 8.10
N GLN A 107 -5.53 0.53 8.88
CA GLN A 107 -6.12 -0.04 10.09
C GLN A 107 -6.98 -1.28 9.79
N ARG A 108 -7.75 -1.28 8.70
CA ARG A 108 -8.53 -2.46 8.29
C ARG A 108 -7.62 -3.60 7.87
N ARG A 109 -6.57 -3.31 7.09
CA ARG A 109 -5.56 -4.28 6.66
C ARG A 109 -4.90 -4.98 7.86
N LEU A 110 -4.51 -4.23 8.90
CA LEU A 110 -3.99 -4.79 10.15
C LEU A 110 -5.02 -5.68 10.86
N LYS A 111 -6.30 -5.27 10.94
CA LYS A 111 -7.34 -6.11 11.54
C LYS A 111 -7.51 -7.44 10.81
N TYR A 112 -7.41 -7.45 9.48
CA TYR A 112 -7.48 -8.70 8.70
C TYR A 112 -6.34 -9.67 9.00
N ARG A 113 -5.16 -9.18 9.42
CA ARG A 113 -4.03 -10.05 9.83
C ARG A 113 -4.34 -10.88 11.07
N ILE A 114 -5.10 -10.32 12.00
CA ILE A 114 -5.48 -10.97 13.26
C ILE A 114 -6.68 -11.91 13.03
N GLY A 115 -7.49 -11.61 12.02
CA GLY A 115 -8.78 -12.25 11.77
C GLY A 115 -9.92 -11.39 12.28
N VAL A 116 -10.98 -11.30 11.49
CA VAL A 116 -12.15 -10.44 11.75
C VAL A 116 -13.39 -11.24 12.19
N GLY A 117 -13.21 -12.52 12.49
CA GLY A 117 -14.31 -13.43 12.81
C GLY A 117 -15.04 -13.92 11.56
N PRO A 118 -16.33 -14.30 11.68
CA PRO A 118 -17.07 -14.87 10.56
C PRO A 118 -17.17 -13.91 9.37
N VAL A 119 -16.87 -14.44 8.19
CA VAL A 119 -16.86 -13.70 6.93
C VAL A 119 -17.97 -14.22 6.03
N ASP A 120 -18.79 -13.29 5.54
CA ASP A 120 -19.74 -13.55 4.46
C ASP A 120 -19.16 -13.15 3.09
N ARG A 121 -19.93 -13.38 2.03
CA ARG A 121 -19.51 -13.09 0.67
C ARG A 121 -19.18 -11.60 0.44
N THR A 122 -19.94 -10.71 1.07
CA THR A 122 -19.77 -9.25 0.94
C THR A 122 -18.47 -8.82 1.60
N LEU A 123 -18.21 -9.29 2.82
CA LEU A 123 -16.97 -9.01 3.54
C LEU A 123 -15.75 -9.64 2.85
N ALA A 124 -15.87 -10.85 2.28
CA ALA A 124 -14.78 -11.45 1.51
C ALA A 124 -14.38 -10.60 0.29
N LEU A 125 -15.36 -10.07 -0.45
CA LEU A 125 -15.09 -9.15 -1.57
C LEU A 125 -14.49 -7.82 -1.08
N LYS A 126 -14.95 -7.31 0.07
CA LYS A 126 -14.37 -6.11 0.68
C LYS A 126 -12.92 -6.35 1.10
N MET A 127 -12.63 -7.46 1.75
CA MET A 127 -11.27 -7.87 2.11
C MET A 127 -10.40 -7.97 0.86
N GLY A 128 -10.90 -8.60 -0.22
CA GLY A 128 -10.19 -8.63 -1.51
C GLY A 128 -9.87 -7.25 -2.07
N ASN A 129 -10.81 -6.30 -2.01
CA ASN A 129 -10.55 -4.93 -2.42
C ASN A 129 -9.52 -4.26 -1.50
N ASP A 130 -9.72 -4.30 -0.19
CA ASP A 130 -8.83 -3.63 0.76
C ASP A 130 -7.40 -4.22 0.70
N LEU A 131 -7.24 -5.53 0.50
CA LEU A 131 -5.94 -6.23 0.57
C LEU A 131 -5.21 -6.35 -0.77
N LEU A 132 -5.92 -6.47 -1.90
CA LEU A 132 -5.29 -6.68 -3.22
C LEU A 132 -5.27 -5.43 -4.09
N ASN A 133 -6.24 -4.52 -3.92
CA ASN A 133 -6.20 -3.22 -4.60
C ASN A 133 -5.41 -2.22 -3.74
N GLY A 134 -4.54 -1.47 -4.41
CA GLY A 134 -3.95 -0.28 -3.84
C GLY A 134 -4.85 0.93 -4.06
N ILE A 135 -4.54 2.05 -3.41
CA ILE A 135 -5.30 3.30 -3.58
C ILE A 135 -5.33 3.76 -5.05
N CYS A 136 -4.24 3.52 -5.80
CA CYS A 136 -4.11 3.91 -7.21
C CYS A 136 -4.23 2.74 -8.18
N ARG A 137 -4.30 1.50 -7.68
CA ARG A 137 -4.50 0.29 -8.50
C ARG A 137 -5.91 -0.25 -8.26
N GLN A 138 -6.81 0.07 -9.18
CA GLN A 138 -8.17 -0.46 -9.17
C GLN A 138 -8.29 -1.58 -10.19
N SER A 139 -8.39 -2.81 -9.71
CA SER A 139 -8.64 -4.00 -10.54
C SER A 139 -9.91 -4.72 -10.10
N LYS A 140 -10.45 -5.54 -11.00
CA LYS A 140 -11.66 -6.30 -10.69
C LYS A 140 -11.33 -7.38 -9.66
N ILE A 141 -12.04 -7.33 -8.54
CA ILE A 141 -12.07 -8.37 -7.52
C ILE A 141 -13.25 -9.30 -7.78
N ALA A 142 -13.03 -10.61 -7.75
CA ALA A 142 -14.08 -11.60 -7.89
C ALA A 142 -13.82 -12.81 -6.99
N ILE A 143 -14.89 -13.43 -6.50
CA ILE A 143 -14.80 -14.74 -5.84
C ILE A 143 -14.74 -15.80 -6.94
N THR A 144 -13.65 -16.58 -6.98
CA THR A 144 -13.42 -17.65 -7.96
C THR A 144 -13.82 -19.02 -7.42
N ASN A 145 -13.77 -19.20 -6.10
CA ASN A 145 -14.21 -20.41 -5.43
C ASN A 145 -14.88 -20.07 -4.09
N GLU A 146 -15.90 -20.84 -3.72
CA GLU A 146 -16.62 -20.69 -2.45
C GLU A 146 -16.95 -22.08 -1.91
N THR A 147 -16.53 -22.35 -0.67
CA THR A 147 -16.87 -23.56 0.06
C THR A 147 -17.49 -23.20 1.40
N ASP A 148 -17.87 -24.20 2.20
CA ASP A 148 -18.36 -23.98 3.57
C ASP A 148 -17.25 -23.49 4.53
N VAL A 149 -15.98 -23.62 4.14
CA VAL A 149 -14.81 -23.29 4.97
C VAL A 149 -14.13 -22.00 4.54
N GLU A 150 -14.08 -21.71 3.24
CA GLU A 150 -13.27 -20.63 2.70
C GLU A 150 -13.86 -19.95 1.47
N PHE A 151 -13.43 -18.71 1.26
CA PHE A 151 -13.56 -17.98 0.00
C PHE A 151 -12.21 -17.90 -0.69
N GLU A 152 -12.18 -18.13 -1.99
CA GLU A 152 -11.06 -17.75 -2.84
C GLU A 152 -11.42 -16.47 -3.61
N VAL A 153 -10.68 -15.41 -3.33
CA VAL A 153 -10.87 -14.09 -3.94
C VAL A 153 -9.70 -13.79 -4.85
N GLN A 154 -9.98 -13.41 -6.08
CA GLN A 154 -8.98 -13.15 -7.11
C GLN A 154 -9.01 -11.67 -7.52
N LEU A 155 -7.82 -11.08 -7.66
CA LEU A 155 -7.62 -9.86 -8.43
C LEU A 155 -7.27 -10.23 -9.87
N SER A 156 -8.05 -9.71 -10.82
CA SER A 156 -7.80 -9.84 -12.27
C SER A 156 -7.45 -8.49 -12.88
N VAL A 157 -6.25 -8.40 -13.47
CA VAL A 157 -5.80 -7.23 -14.26
C VAL A 157 -6.05 -7.51 -15.76
N PRO A 158 -6.95 -6.79 -16.45
CA PRO A 158 -7.09 -6.84 -17.90
C PRO A 158 -5.90 -6.15 -18.61
N PRO A 159 -5.66 -6.39 -19.92
CA PRO A 159 -6.27 -7.39 -20.80
C PRO A 159 -5.43 -8.68 -20.92
N PHE A 160 -4.21 -8.71 -20.37
CA PHE A 160 -3.31 -9.86 -20.45
C PHE A 160 -3.11 -10.43 -19.05
N HIS A 161 -3.79 -11.55 -18.76
CA HIS A 161 -3.83 -12.28 -17.48
C HIS A 161 -2.48 -12.89 -17.01
N ARG A 162 -1.35 -12.19 -17.18
CA ARG A 162 -0.03 -12.72 -16.80
C ARG A 162 0.21 -12.68 -15.29
N HIS A 163 -0.49 -11.81 -14.56
CA HIS A 163 -0.41 -11.74 -13.11
C HIS A 163 -1.81 -11.90 -12.52
N LYS A 164 -1.96 -12.92 -11.69
CA LYS A 164 -3.16 -13.18 -10.91
C LYS A 164 -2.72 -13.20 -9.46
N GLU A 165 -3.52 -12.59 -8.61
CA GLU A 165 -3.28 -12.57 -7.17
C GLU A 165 -4.52 -13.15 -6.52
N TRP A 166 -4.33 -14.04 -5.56
CA TRP A 166 -5.41 -14.71 -4.86
C TRP A 166 -5.26 -14.55 -3.36
N LEU A 167 -6.40 -14.39 -2.70
CA LEU A 167 -6.57 -14.55 -1.27
C LEU A 167 -7.43 -15.78 -1.01
N THR A 168 -6.99 -16.62 -0.10
CA THR A 168 -7.84 -17.65 0.51
C THR A 168 -8.23 -17.14 1.89
N ILE A 169 -9.52 -16.94 2.13
CA ILE A 169 -10.06 -16.35 3.36
C ILE A 169 -10.88 -17.41 4.10
N ASN A 170 -10.54 -17.68 5.36
CA ASN A 170 -11.30 -18.59 6.20
C ASN A 170 -12.63 -17.93 6.63
N ARG A 171 -13.76 -18.64 6.44
CA ARG A 171 -15.10 -18.12 6.70
C ARG A 171 -15.45 -17.94 8.17
N GLN A 172 -14.76 -18.63 9.08
CA GLN A 172 -15.06 -18.57 10.52
C GLN A 172 -14.17 -17.57 11.25
N THR A 173 -12.89 -17.51 10.88
CA THR A 173 -11.90 -16.67 11.57
C THR A 173 -11.64 -15.35 10.84
N GLY A 174 -11.88 -15.30 9.53
CA GLY A 174 -11.54 -14.16 8.68
C GLY A 174 -10.05 -13.97 8.49
N THR A 175 -9.22 -14.96 8.87
CA THR A 175 -7.79 -14.97 8.54
C THR A 175 -7.61 -15.31 7.07
N PHE A 176 -6.51 -14.86 6.46
CA PHE A 176 -6.24 -15.08 5.05
C PHE A 176 -4.83 -15.60 4.77
N SER A 177 -4.65 -16.21 3.61
CA SER A 177 -3.35 -16.44 2.98
C SER A 177 -3.33 -15.81 1.59
N PHE A 178 -2.14 -15.45 1.11
CA PHE A 178 -1.93 -14.76 -0.16
C PHE A 178 -1.02 -15.58 -1.08
N ARG A 179 -1.36 -15.64 -2.38
CA ARG A 179 -0.52 -16.22 -3.44
C ARG A 179 -0.58 -15.39 -4.72
N ARG A 180 0.50 -15.43 -5.51
CA ARG A 180 0.63 -14.79 -6.82
C ARG A 180 1.03 -15.81 -7.88
#